data_AF-B6HN22-F1
#
_entry.id   AF-B6HN22-F1
#
_cell.length_a   1.000
_cell.length_b   1.000
_cell.length_c   1.000
_cell.angle_alpha   90.00
_cell.angle_beta   90.00
_cell.angle_gamma   90.00
#
_symmetry.space_group_name_H-M   'P 1'
#
loop_
_entity.id
_entity.type
_entity.pdbx_description
1 polymer ?
#
loop_
_entity_poly.entity_id
_entity_poly.type
_entity_poly.pdbx_seq_one_letter_code
_entity_poly.pdbx_strand_id
1 'polypeptide(L)'
;MDSPNSSPGQEKQGEQQPNELPILNEKDHNLESSDHVPPLPSPSQHEEVTRHTLATEPFQPMLKVLADLERDDPKVAFPAARLVGLYRRLWESCVSKHIDGQELQQSNQNLKEAGTHLRKERGGLQLRHDKQLARLRFFEHALGSSQERLINLLDDWNYPYSLNLAGLTDIAREE
;
A
#
# COMPACT_ATOMS: atom_id res chain seq x y z
N MET A 1 -5.14 56.22 5.40
CA MET A 1 -5.39 57.04 4.21
C MET A 1 -4.31 56.68 3.19
N ASP A 2 -4.75 56.46 1.96
CA ASP A 2 -4.00 56.43 0.68
C ASP A 2 -3.15 55.18 0.31
N SER A 3 -3.78 54.28 -0.46
CA SER A 3 -3.21 53.68 -1.69
C SER A 3 -3.64 54.60 -2.88
N PRO A 4 -3.03 54.65 -4.10
CA PRO A 4 -2.81 53.45 -4.95
C PRO A 4 -1.78 53.50 -6.15
N ASN A 5 -1.57 52.32 -6.75
CA ASN A 5 -1.41 51.97 -8.20
C ASN A 5 -0.40 52.66 -9.15
N SER A 6 0.44 51.86 -9.83
CA SER A 6 0.29 51.47 -11.27
C SER A 6 1.57 50.90 -11.92
N SER A 7 1.40 49.83 -12.70
CA SER A 7 2.30 49.30 -13.76
C SER A 7 1.66 49.65 -15.13
N PRO A 8 2.36 49.77 -16.29
CA PRO A 8 2.52 48.61 -17.22
C PRO A 8 3.64 48.69 -18.31
N GLY A 9 3.82 47.60 -19.10
CA GLY A 9 4.29 47.60 -20.51
C GLY A 9 5.68 46.96 -20.78
N GLN A 10 5.78 45.69 -21.22
CA GLN A 10 5.91 45.18 -22.62
C GLN A 10 7.20 45.68 -23.33
N GLU A 11 8.10 44.84 -23.87
CA GLU A 11 7.96 44.07 -25.13
C GLU A 11 9.09 43.00 -25.34
N LYS A 12 8.68 41.79 -25.80
CA LYS A 12 9.20 40.90 -26.90
C LYS A 12 10.66 40.37 -26.85
N GLN A 13 10.95 39.05 -26.76
CA GLN A 13 10.65 37.85 -27.60
C GLN A 13 11.79 37.48 -28.58
N GLY A 14 12.25 36.21 -28.52
CA GLY A 14 13.18 35.56 -29.46
C GLY A 14 14.10 34.56 -28.73
N GLU A 15 13.64 33.33 -28.40
CA GLU A 15 13.90 32.07 -29.15
C GLU A 15 15.40 31.69 -29.17
N GLN A 16 15.90 30.54 -28.70
CA GLN A 16 15.55 29.16 -29.07
C GLN A 16 16.04 28.11 -28.02
N GLN A 17 15.25 27.03 -27.89
CA GLN A 17 15.56 25.70 -27.31
C GLN A 17 16.66 24.96 -28.13
N PRO A 18 17.20 23.74 -27.78
CA PRO A 18 16.58 22.58 -27.10
C PRO A 18 17.48 21.89 -26.02
N ASN A 19 16.99 21.09 -25.07
CA ASN A 19 16.63 19.67 -25.26
C ASN A 19 15.96 19.12 -23.98
N GLU A 20 15.06 18.18 -24.22
CA GLU A 20 14.08 17.58 -23.33
C GLU A 20 14.67 16.63 -22.27
N LEU A 21 14.14 16.71 -21.05
CA LEU A 21 14.07 15.59 -20.10
C LEU A 21 12.64 15.57 -19.52
N PRO A 22 11.98 14.41 -19.40
CA PRO A 22 10.58 14.35 -19.00
C PRO A 22 10.48 14.55 -17.48
N ILE A 23 10.00 15.72 -17.08
CA ILE A 23 9.47 15.96 -15.74
C ILE A 23 8.05 15.39 -15.76
N LEU A 24 7.90 14.17 -15.23
CA LEU A 24 6.58 13.58 -15.02
C LEU A 24 5.88 14.39 -13.93
N ASN A 25 5.06 15.36 -14.36
CA ASN A 25 4.31 16.24 -13.47
C ASN A 25 3.31 15.44 -12.65
N GLU A 26 3.54 15.50 -11.35
CA GLU A 26 2.67 15.16 -10.25
C GLU A 26 1.56 16.23 -10.16
N LYS A 27 0.44 16.06 -10.89
CA LYS A 27 -0.79 16.83 -10.61
C LYS A 27 -2.05 16.24 -11.22
N ASP A 28 -2.59 15.19 -10.61
CA ASP A 28 -4.04 14.98 -10.58
C ASP A 28 -4.51 15.16 -9.13
N HIS A 29 -4.99 16.36 -8.83
CA HIS A 29 -5.82 16.60 -7.66
C HIS A 29 -7.18 15.97 -7.93
N ASN A 30 -7.37 14.74 -7.49
CA ASN A 30 -8.67 14.29 -6.99
C ASN A 30 -8.45 13.81 -5.56
N LEU A 31 -8.59 14.78 -4.65
CA LEU A 31 -8.72 14.55 -3.24
C LEU A 31 -10.08 13.88 -3.00
N GLU A 32 -10.11 12.56 -3.13
CA GLU A 32 -11.18 11.74 -2.58
C GLU A 32 -10.53 10.87 -1.51
N SER A 33 -10.59 11.33 -0.27
CA SER A 33 -10.33 10.49 0.90
C SER A 33 -11.43 9.43 0.94
N SER A 34 -11.32 8.43 0.09
CA SER A 34 -12.10 7.22 0.23
C SER A 34 -11.45 6.45 1.37
N ASP A 35 -12.07 6.54 2.54
CA ASP A 35 -11.97 5.51 3.57
C ASP A 35 -12.32 4.18 2.90
N HIS A 36 -11.31 3.54 2.32
CA HIS A 36 -11.43 2.23 1.71
C HIS A 36 -11.50 1.18 2.81
N VAL A 37 -12.63 1.18 3.51
CA VAL A 37 -13.23 -0.08 3.95
C VAL A 37 -13.54 -0.83 2.65
N PRO A 38 -12.97 -2.03 2.42
CA PRO A 38 -13.34 -2.84 1.28
C PRO A 38 -14.87 -2.98 1.28
N PRO A 39 -15.57 -2.68 0.17
CA PRO A 39 -17.00 -2.93 0.10
C PRO A 39 -17.23 -4.38 0.50
N LEU A 40 -18.12 -4.63 1.46
CA LEU A 40 -18.62 -5.98 1.66
C LEU A 40 -19.05 -6.50 0.27
N PRO A 41 -18.65 -7.72 -0.13
CA PRO A 41 -19.11 -8.27 -1.39
C PRO A 41 -20.63 -8.35 -1.32
N SER A 42 -21.31 -7.46 -2.04
CA SER A 42 -22.72 -7.65 -2.33
C SER A 42 -22.84 -8.98 -3.06
N PRO A 43 -23.72 -9.90 -2.64
CA PRO A 43 -23.90 -11.16 -3.35
C PRO A 43 -24.22 -10.81 -4.80
N SER A 44 -23.34 -11.25 -5.70
CA SER A 44 -23.56 -10.99 -7.12
C SER A 44 -24.84 -11.72 -7.54
N GLN A 45 -25.63 -11.14 -8.44
CA GLN A 45 -26.86 -11.78 -8.94
C GLN A 45 -26.61 -13.21 -9.44
N HIS A 46 -25.40 -13.48 -9.94
CA HIS A 46 -24.95 -14.81 -10.35
C HIS A 46 -24.85 -15.80 -9.18
N GLU A 47 -24.42 -15.34 -8.02
CA GLU A 47 -24.25 -16.15 -6.83
C GLU A 47 -25.62 -16.53 -6.24
N GLU A 48 -26.57 -15.60 -6.23
CA GLU A 48 -27.96 -15.87 -5.84
C GLU A 48 -28.63 -16.89 -6.77
N VAL A 49 -28.44 -16.74 -8.09
CA VAL A 49 -28.92 -17.73 -9.08
C VAL A 49 -28.28 -19.10 -8.82
N THR A 50 -26.98 -19.15 -8.54
CA THR A 50 -26.26 -20.41 -8.26
C THR A 50 -26.76 -21.07 -6.98
N ARG A 51 -26.95 -20.30 -5.90
CA ARG A 51 -27.55 -20.76 -4.64
C ARG A 51 -28.94 -21.37 -4.89
N HIS A 52 -29.78 -20.68 -5.65
CA HIS A 52 -31.13 -21.17 -5.98
C HIS A 52 -31.13 -22.43 -6.84
N THR A 53 -30.26 -22.53 -7.85
CA THR A 53 -30.15 -23.72 -8.69
C THR A 53 -29.73 -24.94 -7.85
N LEU A 54 -28.65 -24.83 -7.07
CA LEU A 54 -28.15 -25.90 -6.20
C LEU A 54 -29.15 -26.31 -5.11
N ALA A 55 -29.96 -25.36 -4.63
CA ALA A 55 -30.99 -25.62 -3.63
C ALA A 55 -32.23 -26.32 -4.23
N THR A 56 -32.59 -26.03 -5.47
CA THR A 56 -33.88 -26.43 -6.04
C THR A 56 -33.79 -27.66 -6.94
N GLU A 57 -32.66 -27.86 -7.63
CA GLU A 57 -32.43 -28.98 -8.56
C GLU A 57 -32.65 -30.37 -7.90
N PRO A 58 -32.12 -30.66 -6.69
CA PRO A 58 -32.25 -31.99 -6.08
C PRO A 58 -33.70 -32.38 -5.75
N PHE A 59 -34.59 -31.39 -5.62
CA PHE A 59 -35.98 -31.61 -5.23
C PHE A 59 -36.95 -31.72 -6.40
N GLN A 60 -36.53 -31.43 -7.64
CA GLN A 60 -37.42 -31.47 -8.81
C GLN A 60 -38.15 -32.82 -8.96
N PRO A 61 -37.48 -33.99 -8.82
CA PRO A 61 -38.17 -35.28 -8.93
C PRO A 61 -39.20 -35.49 -7.82
N MET A 62 -38.86 -35.08 -6.59
CA MET A 62 -39.71 -35.27 -5.42
C MET A 62 -40.94 -34.35 -5.46
N LEU A 63 -40.80 -33.12 -5.99
CA LEU A 63 -41.93 -32.24 -6.24
C LEU A 63 -42.92 -32.82 -7.25
N LYS A 64 -42.41 -33.49 -8.30
CA LYS A 64 -43.27 -34.16 -9.28
C LYS A 64 -44.07 -35.30 -8.65
N VAL A 65 -43.42 -36.14 -7.83
CA VAL A 65 -44.09 -37.21 -7.08
C VAL A 65 -45.14 -36.66 -6.11
N LEU A 66 -44.86 -35.52 -5.45
CA LEU A 66 -45.83 -34.87 -4.58
C LEU A 66 -47.06 -34.35 -5.35
N ALA A 67 -46.86 -33.81 -6.55
CA ALA A 67 -47.96 -33.35 -7.41
C ALA A 67 -48.85 -34.52 -7.88
N ASP A 68 -48.24 -35.67 -8.19
CA ASP A 68 -48.98 -36.89 -8.54
C ASP A 68 -49.74 -37.43 -7.31
N LEU A 69 -49.08 -37.46 -6.13
CA LEU A 69 -49.69 -37.92 -4.87
C LEU A 69 -50.85 -37.03 -4.41
N GLU A 70 -50.79 -35.72 -4.64
CA GLU A 70 -51.89 -34.79 -4.35
C GLU A 70 -53.17 -35.13 -5.14
N ARG A 71 -53.00 -35.66 -6.36
CA ARG A 71 -54.12 -36.10 -7.21
C ARG A 71 -54.67 -37.46 -6.77
N ASP A 72 -53.78 -38.39 -6.38
CA ASP A 72 -54.14 -39.78 -6.10
C ASP A 72 -54.63 -39.98 -4.65
N ASP A 73 -53.95 -39.38 -3.66
CA ASP A 73 -54.31 -39.45 -2.24
C ASP A 73 -53.95 -38.16 -1.49
N PRO A 74 -54.87 -37.17 -1.47
CA PRO A 74 -54.62 -35.88 -0.83
C PRO A 74 -54.41 -35.99 0.69
N LYS A 75 -54.87 -37.07 1.35
CA LYS A 75 -54.68 -37.25 2.80
C LYS A 75 -53.23 -37.55 3.15
N VAL A 76 -52.50 -38.22 2.25
CA VAL A 76 -51.08 -38.55 2.41
C VAL A 76 -50.18 -37.49 1.78
N ALA A 77 -50.66 -36.82 0.73
CA ALA A 77 -49.93 -35.75 0.05
C ALA A 77 -49.57 -34.58 0.98
N PHE A 78 -50.49 -34.13 1.83
CA PHE A 78 -50.23 -32.99 2.71
C PHE A 78 -49.12 -33.23 3.76
N PRO A 79 -49.14 -34.34 4.53
CA PRO A 79 -48.02 -34.70 5.40
C PRO A 79 -46.69 -34.85 4.67
N ALA A 80 -46.71 -35.48 3.48
CA ALA A 80 -45.51 -35.67 2.66
C ALA A 80 -44.94 -34.32 2.18
N ALA A 81 -45.79 -33.43 1.65
CA ALA A 81 -45.39 -32.10 1.21
C ALA A 81 -44.82 -31.26 2.37
N ARG A 82 -45.42 -31.36 3.56
CA ARG A 82 -44.90 -30.68 4.76
C ARG A 82 -43.50 -31.17 5.14
N LEU A 83 -43.26 -32.49 5.08
CA LEU A 83 -41.94 -33.07 5.38
C LEU A 83 -40.89 -32.61 4.35
N VAL A 84 -41.22 -32.69 3.06
CA VAL A 84 -40.32 -32.25 1.97
C VAL A 84 -40.03 -30.76 2.05
N GLY A 85 -41.02 -29.94 2.42
CA GLY A 85 -40.82 -28.50 2.64
C GLY A 85 -39.85 -28.18 3.77
N LEU A 86 -39.89 -28.93 4.88
CA LEU A 86 -38.94 -28.78 5.98
C LEU A 86 -37.52 -29.15 5.57
N TYR A 87 -37.37 -30.29 4.88
CA TYR A 87 -36.07 -30.76 4.44
C TYR A 87 -35.46 -29.85 3.36
N ARG A 88 -36.28 -29.31 2.44
CA ARG A 88 -35.83 -28.30 1.47
C ARG A 88 -35.24 -27.07 2.13
N ARG A 89 -35.90 -26.51 3.15
CA ARG A 89 -35.38 -25.33 3.88
C ARG A 89 -34.06 -25.62 4.58
N LEU A 90 -33.91 -26.82 5.13
CA LEU A 90 -32.65 -27.26 5.73
C LEU A 90 -31.54 -27.37 4.68
N TRP A 91 -31.86 -27.93 3.51
CA TRP A 91 -30.93 -28.02 2.38
C TRP A 91 -30.51 -26.65 1.85
N GLU A 92 -31.45 -25.73 1.64
CA GLU A 92 -31.19 -24.33 1.27
C GLU A 92 -30.19 -23.68 2.25
N SER A 93 -30.39 -23.86 3.55
CA SER A 93 -29.47 -23.35 4.58
C SER A 93 -28.08 -24.02 4.50
N CYS A 94 -28.03 -25.33 4.22
CA CYS A 94 -26.77 -26.06 4.08
C CYS A 94 -25.97 -25.60 2.85
N VAL A 95 -26.64 -25.42 1.71
CA VAL A 95 -26.03 -24.94 0.46
C VAL A 95 -25.51 -23.51 0.63
N SER A 96 -26.28 -22.62 1.25
CA SER A 96 -25.84 -21.25 1.54
C SER A 96 -24.56 -21.24 2.38
N LYS A 97 -24.56 -21.95 3.52
CA LYS A 97 -23.37 -22.03 4.39
C LYS A 97 -22.16 -22.66 3.70
N HIS A 98 -22.39 -23.61 2.78
CA HIS A 98 -21.32 -24.22 2.01
C HIS A 98 -20.66 -23.21 1.06
N ILE A 99 -21.47 -22.44 0.33
CA ILE A 99 -21.00 -21.39 -0.59
C ILE A 99 -20.26 -20.31 0.19
N ASP A 100 -20.86 -19.80 1.28
CA ASP A 100 -20.21 -18.78 2.12
C ASP A 100 -18.88 -19.31 2.70
N GLY A 101 -18.81 -20.61 3.03
CA GLY A 101 -17.59 -21.28 3.47
C GLY A 101 -16.52 -21.35 2.38
N GLN A 102 -16.90 -21.62 1.13
CA GLN A 102 -15.99 -21.61 -0.01
C GLN A 102 -15.45 -20.20 -0.30
N GLU A 103 -16.31 -19.18 -0.29
CA GLU A 103 -15.91 -17.79 -0.49
C GLU A 103 -14.94 -17.33 0.60
N LEU A 104 -15.23 -17.68 1.86
CA LEU A 104 -14.35 -17.38 2.98
C LEU A 104 -13.00 -18.07 2.83
N GLN A 105 -12.98 -19.34 2.42
CA GLN A 105 -11.76 -20.08 2.18
C GLN A 105 -10.91 -19.46 1.07
N GLN A 106 -11.53 -19.06 -0.04
CA GLN A 106 -10.87 -18.37 -1.14
C GLN A 106 -10.30 -17.02 -0.71
N SER A 107 -11.08 -16.23 0.03
CA SER A 107 -10.64 -14.94 0.57
C SER A 107 -9.46 -15.11 1.54
N ASN A 108 -9.49 -16.14 2.38
CA ASN A 108 -8.39 -16.46 3.29
C ASN A 108 -7.10 -16.83 2.54
N GLN A 109 -7.24 -17.56 1.44
CA GLN A 109 -6.10 -17.93 0.59
C GLN A 109 -5.48 -16.69 -0.08
N ASN A 110 -6.32 -15.82 -0.65
CA ASN A 110 -5.86 -14.54 -1.23
C ASN A 110 -5.14 -13.68 -0.18
N LEU A 111 -5.68 -13.61 1.03
CA LEU A 111 -5.06 -12.86 2.12
C LEU A 111 -3.70 -13.44 2.55
N LYS A 112 -3.56 -14.77 2.59
CA LYS A 112 -2.28 -15.43 2.86
C LYS A 112 -1.25 -15.06 1.80
N GLU A 113 -1.63 -15.12 0.53
CA GLU A 113 -0.75 -14.78 -0.60
C GLU A 113 -0.31 -13.31 -0.53
N ALA A 114 -1.24 -12.38 -0.33
CA ALA A 114 -0.94 -10.97 -0.12
C ALA A 114 0.02 -10.75 1.08
N GLY A 115 -0.22 -11.47 2.19
CA GLY A 115 0.66 -11.44 3.36
C GLY A 115 2.08 -11.93 3.07
N THR A 116 2.24 -12.97 2.24
CA THR A 116 3.58 -13.41 1.80
C THR A 116 4.28 -12.38 0.94
N HIS A 117 3.54 -11.71 0.04
CA HIS A 117 4.07 -10.65 -0.80
C HIS A 117 4.57 -9.46 0.03
N LEU A 118 3.73 -8.94 0.93
CA LEU A 118 4.10 -7.82 1.82
C LEU A 118 5.32 -8.15 2.70
N ARG A 119 5.44 -9.39 3.16
CA ARG A 119 6.62 -9.83 3.93
C ARG A 119 7.90 -9.74 3.10
N LYS A 120 7.83 -10.11 1.81
CA LYS A 120 8.96 -10.02 0.88
C LYS A 120 9.34 -8.56 0.62
N GLU A 121 8.36 -7.70 0.37
CA GLU A 121 8.60 -6.26 0.17
C GLU A 121 9.21 -5.62 1.41
N ARG A 122 8.68 -5.91 2.60
CA ARG A 122 9.25 -5.45 3.87
C ARG A 122 10.70 -5.89 4.02
N GLY A 123 11.02 -7.16 3.70
CA GLY A 123 12.39 -7.67 3.74
C GLY A 123 13.32 -6.93 2.77
N GLY A 124 12.85 -6.66 1.55
CA GLY A 124 13.59 -5.88 0.55
C GLY A 124 13.83 -4.43 0.99
N LEU A 125 12.82 -3.79 1.60
CA LEU A 125 12.93 -2.43 2.13
C LEU A 125 13.92 -2.36 3.29
N GLN A 126 13.85 -3.31 4.23
CA GLN A 126 14.79 -3.40 5.35
C GLN A 126 16.23 -3.53 4.85
N LEU A 127 16.47 -4.41 3.87
CA LEU A 127 17.80 -4.58 3.28
C LEU A 127 18.32 -3.27 2.64
N ARG A 128 17.45 -2.53 1.95
CA ARG A 128 17.80 -1.23 1.34
C ARG A 128 18.14 -0.20 2.41
N HIS A 129 17.34 -0.15 3.48
CA HIS A 129 17.58 0.72 4.62
C HIS A 129 18.92 0.43 5.30
N ASP A 130 19.21 -0.84 5.60
CA ASP A 130 20.46 -1.26 6.25
C ASP A 130 21.68 -0.94 5.40
N LYS A 131 21.57 -1.08 4.07
CA LYS A 131 22.61 -0.68 3.12
C LYS A 131 22.89 0.83 3.16
N GLN A 132 21.85 1.66 3.25
CA GLN A 132 22.04 3.11 3.35
C GLN A 132 22.66 3.50 4.69
N LEU A 133 22.26 2.84 5.78
CA LEU A 133 22.88 3.01 7.10
C LEU A 133 24.37 2.67 7.09
N ALA A 134 24.74 1.54 6.48
CA ALA A 134 26.14 1.15 6.34
C ALA A 134 26.94 2.20 5.55
N ARG A 135 26.37 2.72 4.47
CA ARG A 135 26.99 3.78 3.65
C ARG A 135 27.14 5.10 4.41
N LEU A 136 26.13 5.48 5.20
CA LEU A 136 26.18 6.68 6.03
C LEU A 136 27.30 6.60 7.06
N ARG A 137 27.39 5.48 7.80
CA ARG A 137 28.47 5.25 8.77
C ARG A 137 29.85 5.28 8.13
N PHE A 138 29.97 4.73 6.93
CA PHE A 138 31.21 4.79 6.17
C PHE A 138 31.62 6.24 5.88
N PHE A 139 30.68 7.07 5.41
CA PHE A 139 30.97 8.49 5.15
C PHE A 139 31.29 9.27 6.41
N GLU A 140 30.59 9.02 7.51
CA GLU A 140 30.87 9.64 8.81
C GLU A 140 32.30 9.34 9.26
N HIS A 141 32.73 8.08 9.16
CA HIS A 141 34.09 7.69 9.50
C HIS A 141 35.14 8.31 8.56
N ALA A 142 34.89 8.30 7.24
CA ALA A 142 35.79 8.89 6.26
C ALA A 142 35.93 10.40 6.46
N LEU A 143 34.82 11.09 6.76
CA LEU A 143 34.81 12.51 7.06
C LEU A 143 35.62 12.81 8.33
N GLY A 144 35.36 12.08 9.42
CA GLY A 144 36.13 12.22 10.67
C GLY A 144 37.64 12.02 10.45
N SER A 145 38.02 10.98 9.72
CA SER A 145 39.43 10.72 9.39
C SER A 145 40.05 11.80 8.50
N SER A 146 39.27 12.37 7.57
CA SER A 146 39.76 13.46 6.71
C SER A 146 39.95 14.75 7.49
N GLN A 147 39.05 15.06 8.43
CA GLN A 147 39.15 16.22 9.31
C GLN A 147 40.35 16.11 10.23
N GLU A 148 40.57 14.95 10.85
CA GLU A 148 41.74 14.69 11.71
C GLU A 148 43.05 14.89 10.95
N ARG A 149 43.15 14.34 9.74
CA ARG A 149 44.34 14.57 8.89
C ARG A 149 44.53 16.04 8.53
N LEU A 150 43.45 16.76 8.26
CA LEU A 150 43.51 18.16 7.88
C LEU A 150 43.93 19.05 9.06
N ILE A 151 43.46 18.73 10.27
CA ILE A 151 43.90 19.36 11.52
C ILE A 151 45.41 19.15 11.73
N ASN A 152 45.88 17.89 11.65
CA ASN A 152 47.30 17.59 11.84
C ASN A 152 48.20 18.32 10.81
N LEU A 153 47.79 18.37 9.54
CA LEU A 153 48.51 19.12 8.51
C LEU A 153 48.58 20.62 8.83
N LEU A 154 47.49 21.18 9.35
CA LEU A 154 47.41 22.60 9.71
C LEU A 154 48.31 22.92 10.92
N ASP A 155 48.34 22.03 11.91
CA ASP A 155 49.23 22.12 13.07
C ASP A 155 50.71 22.04 12.67
N ASP A 156 51.06 21.10 11.80
CA ASP A 156 52.42 20.97 11.24
C ASP A 156 52.85 22.24 10.49
N TRP A 157 51.93 22.86 9.74
CA TRP A 157 52.19 24.14 9.06
C TRP A 157 52.33 25.33 10.01
N ASN A 158 51.71 25.28 11.19
CA ASN A 158 51.81 26.33 12.20
C ASN A 158 53.09 26.21 13.06
N TYR A 159 53.79 25.07 12.98
CA TYR A 159 54.97 24.76 13.78
C TYR A 159 56.20 25.69 13.59
N PRO A 160 56.49 26.30 12.41
CA PRO A 160 57.67 27.16 12.27
C PRO A 160 57.45 28.63 12.67
N TYR A 161 56.22 29.06 12.99
CA TYR A 161 55.93 30.46 13.36
C TYR A 161 56.02 30.75 14.87
N SER A 162 55.99 29.74 15.74
CA SER A 162 56.05 29.94 17.20
C SER A 162 57.47 30.06 17.75
N LEU A 163 58.46 29.35 17.17
CA LEU A 163 59.85 29.44 17.62
C LEU A 163 60.53 30.77 17.26
N ASN A 164 60.13 31.41 16.15
CA ASN A 164 60.78 32.61 15.65
C ASN A 164 60.34 33.90 16.39
N LEU A 165 59.22 33.89 17.12
CA LEU A 165 58.80 35.05 17.92
C LEU A 165 59.49 35.11 19.30
N ALA A 166 59.85 33.95 19.87
CA ALA A 166 60.56 33.89 21.15
C ALA A 166 61.99 34.47 21.05
N GLY A 167 62.66 34.36 19.90
CA GLY A 167 64.00 34.91 19.69
C GLY A 167 64.04 36.41 19.35
N LEU A 168 62.92 37.02 18.94
CA LEU A 168 62.88 38.45 18.57
C LEU A 168 62.62 39.39 19.76
N THR A 169 62.13 38.86 20.88
CA THR A 169 61.71 39.68 22.03
C THR A 169 62.89 40.09 22.93
N ASP A 170 64.04 39.39 22.84
CA ASP A 170 65.24 39.69 23.64
C ASP A 170 66.15 40.79 23.03
N ILE A 171 65.90 41.23 21.78
CA ILE A 171 66.74 42.24 21.10
C ILE A 171 66.32 43.68 21.45
N ALA A 172 65.16 43.89 22.09
CA ALA A 172 64.61 45.22 22.36
C ALA A 172 64.95 45.81 23.75
N ARG A 173 65.95 45.28 24.49
CA ARG A 173 66.28 45.73 25.86
C ARG A 173 67.76 46.14 26.10
N GLU A 174 68.54 46.37 25.06
CA GLU A 174 69.86 47.02 25.20
C GLU A 174 69.90 48.31 24.38
N GLU A 175 69.60 49.44 25.04
CA GLU A 175 70.28 50.74 24.92
C GLU A 175 69.80 51.71 26.00
#